data_AF-A0AA37BFU0-F1
#
_entry.id   AF-A0AA37BFU0-F1
#
_cell.length_a   1.000
_cell.length_b   1.000
_cell.length_c   1.000
_cell.angle_alpha   90.00
_cell.angle_beta   90.00
_cell.angle_gamma   90.00
#
_symmetry.space_group_name_H-M   'P 1'
#
loop_
_entity.id
_entity.type
_entity.pdbx_description
1 polymer ?
#
loop_
_entity_poly.entity_id
_entity_poly.type
_entity_poly.pdbx_seq_one_letter_code
_entity_poly.pdbx_strand_id
1 'polypeptide(L)' 'MPALATRSTSGTTTFHESLSSRLAAEFLTVPPGTVDRCVADVRACTEHLGVEATPEVVERVAREHLLAIVNSAPPPRSPR' A
#
# COMPACT_ATOMS: atom_id res chain seq x y z
N MET A 1 17.92 17.95 -25.48
CA MET A 1 17.26 16.63 -25.39
C MET A 1 17.94 15.80 -24.30
N PRO A 2 17.24 15.16 -23.37
CA PRO A 2 16.32 15.65 -22.34
C PRO A 2 17.04 15.89 -20.98
N ALA A 3 16.52 16.80 -20.16
CA ALA A 3 16.94 16.95 -18.77
C ALA A 3 16.31 15.82 -17.94
N LEU A 4 17.13 14.92 -17.41
CA LEU A 4 16.69 13.93 -16.43
C LEU A 4 16.30 14.67 -15.16
N ALA A 5 15.00 14.87 -14.97
CA ALA A 5 14.45 15.26 -13.68
C ALA A 5 14.76 14.12 -12.71
N THR A 6 15.83 14.26 -11.93
CA THR A 6 16.01 13.53 -10.67
C THR A 6 14.94 14.05 -9.72
N ARG A 7 13.69 13.65 -9.97
CA ARG A 7 12.60 13.82 -9.02
C ARG A 7 13.07 13.12 -7.76
N SER A 8 13.17 13.87 -6.66
CA SER A 8 13.68 13.38 -5.38
C SER A 8 12.79 12.23 -4.90
N THR A 9 13.12 11.00 -5.29
CA THR A 9 12.42 9.77 -4.91
C THR A 9 12.64 9.43 -3.44
N SER A 10 13.63 10.04 -2.79
CA SER A 10 13.94 9.84 -1.37
C SER A 10 12.81 10.23 -0.43
N GLY A 11 12.01 11.27 -0.75
CA GLY A 11 10.85 11.64 0.08
C GLY A 11 9.69 10.66 -0.06
N THR A 12 9.58 10.01 -1.22
CA THR A 12 8.50 9.05 -1.50
C THR A 12 8.77 7.67 -0.89
N THR A 13 10.02 7.24 -0.83
CA THR A 13 10.39 5.95 -0.24
C THR A 13 10.26 5.96 1.28
N THR A 14 10.59 7.08 1.94
CA THR A 14 10.52 7.18 3.41
C THR A 14 9.09 7.17 3.93
N PHE A 15 8.14 7.84 3.25
CA PHE A 15 6.73 7.73 3.66
C PHE A 15 6.17 6.33 3.35
N HIS A 16 6.58 5.71 2.23
CA HIS A 16 6.15 4.36 1.88
C HIS A 16 6.54 3.35 2.96
N GLU A 17 7.80 3.38 3.41
CA GLU A 17 8.28 2.54 4.51
C GLU A 17 7.52 2.81 5.82
N SER A 18 7.29 4.09 6.15
CA SER A 18 6.55 4.48 7.35
C SER A 18 5.11 4.00 7.34
N LEU A 19 4.41 4.11 6.20
CA LEU A 19 3.05 3.61 6.03
C LEU A 19 3.00 2.10 6.08
N SER A 20 3.90 1.42 5.37
CA SER A 20 3.95 -0.04 5.34
C SER A 20 4.20 -0.61 6.74
N SER A 21 5.10 0.00 7.52
CA SER A 21 5.33 -0.39 8.91
C SER A 21 4.10 -0.18 9.80
N ARG A 22 3.40 0.96 9.65
CA ARG A 22 2.20 1.27 10.44
C ARG A 22 1.06 0.30 10.12
N LEU A 23 0.81 0.05 8.84
CA LEU A 23 -0.24 -0.85 8.39
C LEU A 23 0.09 -2.31 8.72
N ALA A 24 1.36 -2.72 8.66
CA ALA A 24 1.75 -4.06 9.09
C ALA A 24 1.51 -4.29 10.59
N ALA A 25 1.68 -3.25 11.42
CA ALA A 25 1.35 -3.32 12.85
C ALA A 25 -0.16 -3.36 13.12
N GLU A 26 -0.99 -2.81 12.24
CA GLU A 26 -2.45 -2.79 12.36
C GLU A 26 -3.09 -4.09 11.83
N PHE A 27 -2.62 -4.59 10.68
CA PHE A 27 -3.16 -5.76 9.99
C PHE A 27 -2.31 -7.00 10.23
N LEU A 28 -2.20 -7.43 11.49
CA LEU A 28 -1.34 -8.55 11.91
C LEU A 28 -1.66 -9.90 11.26
N THR A 29 -2.87 -10.05 10.72
CA THR A 29 -3.30 -11.27 10.00
C THR A 29 -2.89 -11.26 8.51
N VAL A 30 -2.40 -10.13 8.00
CA VAL A 30 -1.92 -9.97 6.62
C VAL A 30 -0.39 -10.02 6.62
N PRO A 31 0.25 -10.82 5.73
CA PRO A 31 1.71 -10.85 5.65
C PRO A 31 2.31 -9.47 5.35
N PRO A 32 3.41 -9.05 6.01
CA PRO A 32 4.02 -7.73 5.78
C PRO A 32 4.39 -7.45 4.32
N GLY A 33 4.83 -8.45 3.57
CA GLY A 33 5.11 -8.29 2.13
C GLY A 33 3.85 -8.02 1.29
N THR A 34 2.69 -8.50 1.72
CA THR A 34 1.40 -8.17 1.10
C THR A 34 1.00 -6.74 1.42
N VAL A 35 1.27 -6.28 2.64
CA VAL A 35 1.05 -4.88 3.03
C VAL A 35 1.92 -3.93 2.20
N ASP A 36 3.22 -4.20 2.11
CA ASP A 36 4.16 -3.39 1.32
C ASP A 36 3.72 -3.28 -0.15
N ARG A 37 3.39 -4.43 -0.77
CA ARG A 37 2.86 -4.46 -2.13
C ARG A 37 1.55 -3.69 -2.28
N CYS A 38 0.65 -3.78 -1.30
CA CYS A 38 -0.60 -3.04 -1.32
C CYS A 38 -0.35 -1.52 -1.31
N VAL A 39 0.58 -1.03 -0.49
CA VAL A 39 0.92 0.41 -0.45
C VAL A 39 1.55 0.85 -1.77
N ALA A 40 2.45 0.05 -2.34
CA ALA A 40 3.07 0.31 -3.64
C ALA A 40 2.03 0.35 -4.78
N ASP A 41 1.13 -0.64 -4.82
CA ASP A 41 0.07 -0.75 -5.82
C ASP A 41 -0.92 0.42 -5.72
N VAL A 42 -1.32 0.80 -4.50
CA VAL A 42 -2.21 1.95 -4.25
C VAL A 42 -1.55 3.24 -4.73
N ARG A 43 -0.28 3.46 -4.39
CA ARG A 43 0.48 4.63 -4.85
C ARG A 43 0.58 4.69 -6.38
N ALA A 44 0.91 3.56 -7.02
CA ALA A 44 0.97 3.50 -8.48
C ALA A 44 -0.40 3.77 -9.12
N CYS A 45 -1.48 3.23 -8.54
CA CYS A 45 -2.85 3.45 -8.99
C CYS A 45 -3.27 4.93 -8.86
N THR A 46 -3.01 5.58 -7.73
CA THR A 46 -3.38 6.99 -7.54
C THR A 46 -2.64 7.90 -8.51
N GLU A 47 -1.33 7.68 -8.69
CA GLU A 47 -0.52 8.41 -9.68
C GLU A 47 -1.05 8.18 -11.12
N HIS A 48 -1.39 6.94 -11.47
CA HIS A 48 -1.95 6.60 -12.78
C HIS A 48 -3.30 7.28 -13.04
N LEU A 49 -4.14 7.41 -12.01
CA LEU A 49 -5.44 8.09 -12.09
C LEU A 49 -5.34 9.62 -12.07
N GLY A 50 -4.13 10.18 -11.95
CA GLY A 50 -3.93 11.63 -11.83
C GLY A 50 -4.37 12.19 -10.47
N VAL A 51 -4.56 11.34 -9.47
CA VAL A 51 -4.84 11.73 -8.09
C VAL A 51 -3.52 12.01 -7.38
N GLU A 52 -3.47 13.08 -6.59
CA GLU A 52 -2.28 13.36 -5.79
C GLU A 52 -2.07 12.23 -4.77
N ALA A 53 -0.95 11.52 -4.90
CA ALA A 53 -0.58 10.39 -4.05
C ALA A 53 0.02 10.87 -2.71
N THR A 54 -0.75 11.66 -1.95
CA THR A 54 -0.33 12.09 -0.61
C THR A 54 -0.32 10.89 0.35
N PRO A 55 0.48 10.93 1.44
CA PRO A 55 0.52 9.85 2.42
C PRO A 55 -0.86 9.52 2.99
N GLU A 56 -1.72 10.52 3.22
CA GLU A 56 -3.06 10.35 3.78
C GLU A 56 -4.00 9.63 2.82
N VAL A 57 -3.95 9.97 1.52
CA VAL A 57 -4.75 9.31 0.49
C VAL A 57 -4.30 7.87 0.32
N VAL A 58 -2.99 7.64 0.21
CA VAL A 58 -2.42 6.30 0.05
C VAL A 58 -2.72 5.43 1.27
N GLU A 59 -2.56 5.95 2.48
CA GLU A 59 -2.86 5.22 3.71
C GLU A 59 -4.33 4.83 3.78
N ARG A 60 -5.25 5.76 3.50
CA ARG A 60 -6.69 5.50 3.56
C ARG A 60 -7.09 4.42 2.56
N VAL A 61 -6.66 4.52 1.31
CA VAL A 61 -7.01 3.54 0.28
C VAL A 61 -6.37 2.18 0.57
N ALA A 62 -5.12 2.14 1.07
CA ALA A 62 -4.47 0.90 1.47
C ALA A 62 -5.20 0.21 2.63
N ARG A 63 -5.66 0.96 3.66
CA ARG A 63 -6.48 0.41 4.76
C ARG A 63 -7.75 -0.25 4.25
N GLU A 64 -8.50 0.42 3.37
CA GLU A 64 -9.72 -0.15 2.79
C GLU A 64 -9.44 -1.44 2.01
N HIS A 65 -8.36 -1.48 1.24
CA HIS A 65 -7.97 -2.68 0.49
C HIS A 65 -7.57 -3.83 1.43
N LEU A 66 -6.75 -3.56 2.45
CA LEU A 66 -6.35 -4.55 3.44
C LEU A 66 -7.56 -5.08 4.24
N LEU A 67 -8.49 -4.21 4.59
CA LEU A 67 -9.75 -4.61 5.22
C LEU A 67 -10.58 -5.52 4.31
N ALA A 68 -10.66 -5.20 3.02
CA ALA A 68 -11.32 -6.06 2.04
C ALA A 68 -10.65 -7.44 1.93
N ILE A 69 -9.32 -7.52 1.97
CA ILE A 69 -8.56 -8.78 1.97
C ILE A 69 -8.93 -9.63 3.19
N VAL A 70 -8.93 -9.02 4.39
CA VAL A 70 -9.29 -9.72 5.63
C VAL A 70 -10.73 -10.24 5.57
N ASN A 71 -11.67 -9.43 5.09
CA ASN A 71 -13.08 -9.78 5.01
C ASN A 71 -13.39 -10.80 3.90
N SER A 72 -12.54 -10.89 2.88
CA SER A 72 -12.72 -11.80 1.74
C SER A 72 -12.01 -13.14 1.92
N ALA A 73 -11.34 -13.36 3.06
CA ALA A 73 -10.64 -14.61 3.34
C ALA A 73 -11.64 -15.78 3.28
N PRO A 74 -11.41 -16.79 2.41
CA PRO A 74 -12.31 -17.93 2.34
C PRO A 74 -12.32 -18.66 3.69
N PRO A 75 -13.48 -19.21 4.12
CA PRO A 75 -13.56 -19.95 5.36
C PRO A 75 -12.55 -21.11 5.34
N PRO A 76 -11.94 -21.44 6.49
CA PRO A 76 -10.97 -22.52 6.58
C PRO A 76 -11.62 -23.81 6.06
N ARG A 77 -10.97 -24.46 5.09
CA ARG A 77 -11.46 -25.74 4.58
C ARG A 77 -11.36 -26.75 5.71
N SER A 78 -12.49 -27.26 6.18
CA SER A 78 -12.52 -28.37 7.14
C SER A 78 -11.81 -29.57 6.51
N PRO A 79 -10.88 -30.23 7.22
CA PRO A 79 -10.34 -31.49 6.74
C PRO A 79 -11.48 -32.50 6.71
N ARG A 80 -11.66 -33.15 5.56
CA ARG A 80 -12.64 -34.21 5.35
C ARG A 80 -12.10 -35.55 5.81
#